data_AF-M0PAG5-F1
#
_entry.id   AF-M0PAG5-F1
#
_cell.length_a   1.000
_cell.length_b   1.000
_cell.length_c   1.000
_cell.angle_alpha   90.00
_cell.angle_beta   90.00
_cell.angle_gamma   90.00
#
_symmetry.space_group_name_H-M   'P 1'
#
loop_
_entity.id
_entity.type
_entity.pdbx_description
1 polymer ?
#
loop_
_entity_poly.entity_id
_entity_poly.type
_entity_poly.pdbx_seq_one_letter_code
_entity_poly.pdbx_strand_id
1 'polypeptide(L)'
;MQSTIAAADGSNSNTGELSEDEIFEVLSNRRRRFVIHALKRTAEPIEVSELSTHVTAWEVGVDPAEVTYEDRRNVYSTLQRTHLPKLAEKNVVTLDEEENLVRATPALENLDIYVEVLGSKEIPWSLYYLGLAGVAVSLLLAVATGTPGFAALAPHDVGIFTITAFGVSSMVHHVVGRRTRLGNTEQPPELRKRD
;
A
#
# COMPACT_ATOMS: atom_id res chain seq x y z
N MET A 1 -5.22 32.26 32.62
CA MET A 1 -4.62 30.96 32.99
C MET A 1 -4.45 30.16 31.72
N GLN A 2 -3.20 29.97 31.31
CA GLN A 2 -2.80 29.09 30.21
C GLN A 2 -2.73 27.66 30.78
N SER A 3 -3.35 26.70 30.10
CA SER A 3 -3.10 25.28 30.35
C SER A 3 -3.05 24.56 29.01
N THR A 4 -1.82 24.44 28.55
CA THR A 4 -1.32 23.51 27.54
C THR A 4 -1.80 22.09 27.85
N ILE A 5 -2.50 21.44 26.91
CA ILE A 5 -2.62 19.98 26.89
C ILE A 5 -1.64 19.49 25.83
N ALA A 6 -0.51 18.99 26.31
CA ALA A 6 0.41 18.18 25.54
C ALA A 6 -0.32 16.88 25.16
N ALA A 7 -0.52 16.67 23.86
CA ALA A 7 -0.90 15.36 23.35
C ALA A 7 0.32 14.44 23.52
N ALA A 8 0.15 13.44 24.36
CA ALA A 8 1.15 12.46 24.72
C ALA A 8 1.49 11.58 23.52
N ASP A 9 2.79 11.43 23.33
CA ASP A 9 3.47 10.53 22.41
C ASP A 9 3.13 9.07 22.78
N GLY A 10 2.41 8.40 21.89
CA GLY A 10 1.95 7.02 22.06
C GLY A 10 2.98 6.02 21.56
N SER A 11 4.12 5.92 22.24
CA SER A 11 5.06 4.81 22.04
C SER A 11 4.45 3.52 22.59
N ASN A 12 3.90 2.68 21.71
CA ASN A 12 3.45 1.34 22.04
C ASN A 12 4.29 0.29 21.29
N SER A 13 5.48 0.01 21.83
CA SER A 13 6.34 -1.09 21.42
C SER A 13 6.02 -2.35 22.25
N ASN A 14 5.42 -3.38 21.62
CA ASN A 14 5.58 -4.83 21.93
C ASN A 14 4.52 -5.76 21.33
N THR A 15 4.09 -5.50 20.10
CA THR A 15 3.60 -6.54 19.19
C THR A 15 4.53 -6.46 17.99
N GLY A 16 5.03 -7.57 17.47
CA GLY A 16 5.96 -7.59 16.31
C GLY A 16 5.35 -7.06 15.00
N GLU A 17 4.33 -6.21 15.07
CA GLU A 17 3.59 -5.58 14.00
C GLU A 17 3.90 -4.07 14.01
N LEU A 18 4.05 -3.50 12.82
CA LEU A 18 4.33 -2.08 12.63
C LEU A 18 3.06 -1.26 12.85
N SER A 19 3.17 -0.13 13.54
CA SER A 19 2.05 0.82 13.64
C SER A 19 1.79 1.53 12.29
N GLU A 20 0.59 2.09 12.12
CA GLU A 20 0.21 2.82 10.90
C GLU A 20 1.14 4.00 10.60
N ASP A 21 1.50 4.77 11.65
CA ASP A 21 2.42 5.89 11.53
C ASP A 21 3.83 5.45 11.10
N GLU A 22 4.32 4.32 11.62
CA GLU A 22 5.61 3.76 11.23
C GLU A 22 5.60 3.23 9.79
N ILE A 23 4.50 2.59 9.38
CA ILE A 23 4.30 2.15 8.00
C ILE A 23 4.32 3.38 7.07
N PHE A 24 3.58 4.43 7.41
CA PHE A 24 3.54 5.65 6.63
C PHE A 24 4.92 6.33 6.57
N GLU A 25 5.59 6.44 7.70
CA GLU A 25 6.95 6.98 7.79
C GLU A 25 7.90 6.20 6.87
N VAL A 26 7.89 4.88 6.94
CA VAL A 26 8.72 4.00 6.11
C VAL A 26 8.37 4.15 4.63
N LEU A 27 7.09 4.14 4.27
CA LEU A 27 6.64 4.19 2.87
C LEU A 27 6.67 5.60 2.25
N SER A 28 6.87 6.65 3.04
CA SER A 28 6.95 8.03 2.53
C SER A 28 8.09 8.27 1.54
N ASN A 29 9.15 7.46 1.60
CA ASN A 29 10.31 7.60 0.71
C ASN A 29 10.33 6.52 -0.38
N ARG A 30 10.47 6.95 -1.64
CA ARG A 30 10.48 6.08 -2.82
C ARG A 30 11.56 4.99 -2.75
N ARG A 31 12.77 5.31 -2.30
CA ARG A 31 13.87 4.32 -2.18
C ARG A 31 13.55 3.25 -1.15
N ARG A 32 12.93 3.62 -0.01
CA ARG A 32 12.48 2.63 0.98
C ARG A 32 11.40 1.71 0.43
N ARG A 33 10.47 2.23 -0.39
CA ARG A 33 9.47 1.40 -1.08
C ARG A 33 10.11 0.43 -2.07
N PHE A 34 11.13 0.86 -2.81
CA PHE A 34 11.89 -0.01 -3.71
C PHE A 34 12.64 -1.11 -2.96
N VAL A 35 13.29 -0.77 -1.85
CA VAL A 35 13.96 -1.77 -0.99
C VAL A 35 12.96 -2.80 -0.48
N ILE A 36 11.83 -2.35 0.06
CA ILE A 36 10.75 -3.23 0.53
C ILE A 36 10.22 -4.12 -0.61
N HIS A 37 10.03 -3.56 -1.79
CA HIS A 37 9.58 -4.30 -2.96
C HIS A 37 10.56 -5.41 -3.35
N ALA A 38 11.87 -5.11 -3.35
CA ALA A 38 12.92 -6.12 -3.62
C ALA A 38 12.92 -7.23 -2.55
N LEU A 39 12.88 -6.86 -1.27
CA LEU A 39 12.90 -7.82 -0.17
C LEU A 39 11.67 -8.72 -0.14
N LYS A 40 10.50 -8.20 -0.52
CA LYS A 40 9.28 -9.03 -0.61
C LYS A 40 9.29 -10.06 -1.74
N ARG A 41 10.21 -9.94 -2.69
CA ARG A 41 10.35 -10.86 -3.83
C ARG A 41 11.33 -11.99 -3.58
N THR A 42 12.14 -11.89 -2.54
CA THR A 42 13.21 -12.83 -2.24
C THR A 42 12.96 -13.45 -0.88
N ALA A 43 12.96 -14.79 -0.81
CA ALA A 43 12.83 -15.51 0.47
C ALA A 43 14.16 -15.53 1.26
N GLU A 44 15.28 -15.30 0.56
CA GLU A 44 16.63 -15.30 1.11
C GLU A 44 17.15 -13.86 1.32
N PRO A 45 18.14 -13.67 2.22
CA PRO A 45 18.83 -12.39 2.35
C PRO A 45 19.42 -11.94 1.02
N ILE A 46 19.39 -10.63 0.77
CA ILE A 46 19.95 -10.00 -0.43
C ILE A 46 21.16 -9.15 -0.06
N GLU A 47 22.19 -9.15 -0.91
CA GLU A 47 23.31 -8.24 -0.72
C GLU A 47 22.89 -6.78 -0.89
N VAL A 48 23.48 -5.87 -0.10
CA VAL A 48 23.29 -4.43 -0.30
C VAL A 48 23.75 -3.99 -1.70
N SER A 49 24.74 -4.70 -2.26
CA SER A 49 25.26 -4.47 -3.62
C SER A 49 24.19 -4.74 -4.69
N GLU A 50 23.52 -5.90 -4.61
CA GLU A 50 22.45 -6.32 -5.50
C GLU A 50 21.21 -5.44 -5.32
N LEU A 51 20.84 -5.17 -4.06
CA LEU A 51 19.74 -4.28 -3.72
C LEU A 51 19.95 -2.89 -4.32
N SER A 52 21.17 -2.34 -4.24
CA SER A 52 21.49 -1.05 -4.85
C SER A 52 21.34 -1.06 -6.37
N THR A 53 21.65 -2.18 -7.03
CA THR A 53 21.49 -2.33 -8.48
C THR A 53 20.01 -2.29 -8.86
N HIS A 54 19.16 -3.06 -8.20
CA HIS A 54 17.72 -3.05 -8.46
C HIS A 54 17.07 -1.69 -8.17
N VAL A 55 17.42 -1.08 -7.04
CA VAL A 55 16.91 0.26 -6.68
C VAL A 55 17.33 1.28 -7.76
N THR A 56 18.58 1.26 -8.20
CA THR A 56 19.08 2.17 -9.25
C THR A 56 18.38 1.95 -10.58
N ALA A 57 18.22 0.69 -11.00
CA ALA A 57 17.51 0.31 -12.21
C ALA A 57 16.09 0.89 -12.23
N TRP A 58 15.37 0.79 -11.10
CA TRP A 58 14.03 1.34 -10.97
C TRP A 58 13.99 2.88 -10.85
N GLU A 59 15.03 3.50 -10.30
CA GLU A 59 15.10 4.96 -10.23
C GLU A 59 15.28 5.60 -11.60
N VAL A 60 16.15 5.01 -12.42
CA VAL A 60 16.52 5.52 -13.75
C VAL A 60 15.61 4.96 -14.85
N GLY A 61 14.95 3.82 -14.60
CA GLY A 61 14.05 3.18 -15.56
C GLY A 61 14.78 2.36 -16.63
N VAL A 62 15.86 1.68 -16.24
CA VAL A 62 16.69 0.82 -17.10
C VAL A 62 16.71 -0.62 -16.59
N ASP A 63 17.22 -1.56 -17.39
CA ASP A 63 17.44 -2.92 -16.91
C ASP A 63 18.56 -2.95 -15.85
N PRO A 64 18.48 -3.82 -14.81
CA PRO A 64 19.57 -4.01 -13.85
C PRO A 64 20.95 -4.24 -14.48
N ALA A 65 21.03 -4.91 -15.63
CA ALA A 65 22.27 -5.14 -16.36
C ALA A 65 22.84 -3.88 -17.03
N GLU A 66 22.02 -2.86 -17.25
CA GLU A 66 22.40 -1.58 -17.87
C GLU A 66 22.78 -0.51 -16.84
N VAL A 67 22.69 -0.81 -15.54
CA VAL A 67 23.00 0.13 -14.46
C VAL A 67 24.49 0.48 -14.46
N THR A 68 24.79 1.79 -14.51
CA THR A 68 26.16 2.27 -14.44
C THR A 68 26.76 2.09 -13.04
N TYR A 69 28.07 1.90 -12.97
CA TYR A 69 28.78 1.80 -11.70
C TYR A 69 28.60 3.04 -10.82
N GLU A 70 28.61 4.23 -11.43
CA GLU A 70 28.52 5.51 -10.72
C GLU A 70 27.15 5.71 -10.07
N ASP A 71 26.08 5.46 -10.82
CA ASP A 71 24.71 5.56 -10.29
C ASP A 71 24.49 4.55 -9.16
N ARG A 72 24.90 3.28 -9.38
CA ARG A 72 24.81 2.24 -8.36
C ARG A 72 25.59 2.62 -7.10
N ARG A 73 26.79 3.17 -7.24
CA ARG A 73 27.65 3.53 -6.09
C ARG A 73 27.02 4.61 -5.22
N ASN A 74 26.35 5.58 -5.83
CA ASN A 74 25.62 6.62 -5.11
C ASN A 74 24.43 6.05 -4.34
N VAL A 75 23.59 5.24 -5.02
CA VAL A 75 22.44 4.58 -4.39
C VAL A 75 22.89 3.65 -3.27
N TYR A 76 23.92 2.83 -3.49
CA TYR A 76 24.53 1.95 -2.48
C TYR A 76 24.89 2.73 -1.21
N SER A 77 25.64 3.82 -1.37
CA SER A 77 26.10 4.62 -0.22
C SER A 77 24.92 5.26 0.54
N THR A 78 23.87 5.66 -0.18
CA THR A 78 22.67 6.24 0.40
C THR A 78 21.79 5.20 1.09
N LEU A 79 21.67 4.00 0.52
CA LEU A 79 20.99 2.87 1.16
C LEU A 79 21.65 2.57 2.51
N GLN A 80 22.97 2.41 2.53
CA GLN A 80 23.71 2.02 3.73
C GLN A 80 23.70 3.09 4.82
N ARG A 81 23.76 4.38 4.47
CA ARG A 81 23.82 5.47 5.46
C ARG A 81 22.47 5.97 5.95
N THR A 82 21.41 5.78 5.17
CA THR A 82 20.13 6.46 5.43
C THR A 82 18.95 5.49 5.41
N HIS A 83 18.78 4.73 4.33
CA HIS A 83 17.54 3.97 4.17
C HIS A 83 17.52 2.68 4.98
N LEU A 84 18.59 1.88 4.92
CA LEU A 84 18.70 0.61 5.65
C LEU A 84 18.73 0.81 7.17
N PRO A 85 19.50 1.76 7.75
CA PRO A 85 19.44 2.02 9.18
C PRO A 85 18.05 2.43 9.64
N LYS A 86 17.35 3.26 8.86
CA LYS A 86 15.98 3.70 9.21
C LYS A 86 14.96 2.55 9.13
N LEU A 87 15.11 1.66 8.17
CA LEU A 87 14.29 0.45 8.07
C LEU A 87 14.57 -0.52 9.22
N ALA A 88 15.82 -0.65 9.65
CA ALA A 88 16.21 -1.48 10.78
C ALA A 88 15.71 -0.91 12.12
N GLU A 89 15.81 0.41 12.32
CA GLU A 89 15.26 1.12 13.49
C GLU A 89 13.76 0.82 13.69
N LYS A 90 13.03 0.70 12.58
CA LYS A 90 11.60 0.39 12.58
C LYS A 90 11.30 -1.11 12.53
N ASN A 91 12.29 -1.98 12.73
CA ASN A 91 12.12 -3.43 12.70
C ASN A 91 11.52 -3.95 11.36
N VAL A 92 11.78 -3.28 10.25
CA VAL A 92 11.33 -3.68 8.89
C VAL A 92 12.34 -4.64 8.24
N VAL A 93 13.63 -4.45 8.53
CA VAL A 93 14.72 -5.27 8.00
C VAL A 93 15.73 -5.59 9.09
N THR A 94 16.46 -6.69 8.95
CA THR A 94 17.69 -6.96 9.69
C THR A 94 18.89 -6.83 8.75
N LEU A 95 19.98 -6.34 9.30
CA LEU A 95 21.25 -6.16 8.59
C LEU A 95 22.27 -7.11 9.18
N ASP A 96 22.93 -7.86 8.31
CA ASP A 96 24.18 -8.55 8.63
C ASP A 96 25.32 -7.64 8.15
N GLU A 97 26.04 -7.02 9.08
CA GLU A 97 27.13 -6.09 8.73
C GLU A 97 28.39 -6.81 8.25
N GLU A 98 28.59 -8.07 8.66
CA GLU A 98 29.77 -8.85 8.28
C GLU A 98 29.67 -9.31 6.82
N GLU A 99 28.51 -9.86 6.47
CA GLU A 99 28.22 -10.35 5.10
C GLU A 99 27.56 -9.27 4.22
N ASN A 100 27.22 -8.12 4.78
CA ASN A 100 26.55 -7.00 4.11
C ASN A 100 25.23 -7.43 3.43
N LEU A 101 24.46 -8.24 4.15
CA LEU A 101 23.18 -8.80 3.73
C LEU A 101 22.02 -8.08 4.41
N VAL A 102 20.89 -7.99 3.71
CA VAL A 102 19.64 -7.44 4.20
C VAL A 102 18.57 -8.52 4.15
N ARG A 103 17.83 -8.71 5.24
CA ARG A 103 16.71 -9.65 5.30
C ARG A 103 15.44 -8.93 5.74
N ALA A 104 14.30 -9.32 5.18
CA ALA A 104 13.00 -8.93 5.70
C ALA A 104 12.81 -9.48 7.13
N THR A 105 12.22 -8.69 8.02
CA THR A 105 11.76 -9.20 9.32
C THR A 105 10.38 -9.86 9.17
N PRO A 106 9.94 -10.67 10.15
CA PRO A 106 8.58 -11.17 10.19
C PRO A 106 7.52 -10.06 10.14
N ALA A 107 7.84 -8.86 10.67
CA ALA A 107 6.98 -7.69 10.59
C ALA A 107 6.73 -7.29 9.14
N LEU A 108 7.77 -7.26 8.29
CA LEU A 108 7.63 -6.95 6.87
C LEU A 108 6.98 -8.08 6.06
N GLU A 109 7.27 -9.34 6.40
CA GLU A 109 6.69 -10.52 5.74
C GLU A 109 5.17 -10.57 5.92
N ASN A 110 4.70 -10.33 7.15
CA ASN A 110 3.28 -10.33 7.50
C ASN A 110 2.56 -9.03 7.13
N LEU A 111 3.31 -7.96 6.86
CA LEU A 111 2.74 -6.69 6.45
C LEU A 111 2.17 -6.79 5.04
N ASP A 112 0.90 -7.13 4.91
CA ASP A 112 0.16 -6.93 3.66
C ASP A 112 -0.05 -5.44 3.44
N ILE A 113 0.98 -4.78 2.88
CA ILE A 113 0.90 -3.38 2.46
C ILE A 113 -0.10 -3.33 1.31
N TYR A 114 -1.36 -3.08 1.66
CA TYR A 114 -2.30 -2.44 0.77
C TYR A 114 -1.73 -1.03 0.56
N VAL A 115 -0.94 -0.89 -0.51
CA VAL A 115 -0.77 0.41 -1.12
C VAL A 115 -2.13 0.73 -1.70
N GLU A 116 -3.07 1.19 -0.86
CA GLU A 116 -4.05 2.15 -1.33
C GLU A 116 -3.20 3.32 -1.81
N VAL A 117 -3.00 3.29 -3.13
CA VAL A 117 -2.22 4.26 -3.87
C VAL A 117 -2.77 5.63 -3.46
N LEU A 118 -2.01 6.36 -2.66
CA LEU A 118 -2.17 7.80 -2.49
C LEU A 118 -1.73 8.46 -3.80
N GLY A 119 -2.51 8.17 -4.85
CA GLY A 119 -2.42 8.68 -6.19
C GLY A 119 -3.81 9.16 -6.57
N SER A 120 -4.04 10.44 -6.27
CA SER A 120 -4.78 11.36 -7.14
C SER A 120 -6.05 10.81 -7.83
N LYS A 121 -7.20 11.07 -7.19
CA LYS A 121 -8.59 10.97 -7.70
C LYS A 121 -9.29 9.59 -7.66
N GLU A 122 -8.94 8.68 -6.77
CA GLU A 122 -9.82 7.52 -6.49
C GLU A 122 -10.75 7.86 -5.32
N ILE A 123 -12.06 7.64 -5.51
CA ILE A 123 -13.07 7.92 -4.47
C ILE A 123 -12.81 6.96 -3.30
N PRO A 124 -12.65 7.45 -2.05
CA PRO A 124 -12.51 6.59 -0.87
C PRO A 124 -13.60 5.51 -0.85
N TRP A 125 -13.24 4.25 -0.64
CA TRP A 125 -14.20 3.14 -0.70
C TRP A 125 -15.37 3.34 0.26
N SER A 126 -15.12 3.94 1.43
CA SER A 126 -16.17 4.34 2.37
C SER A 126 -17.19 5.29 1.75
N LEU A 127 -16.75 6.29 0.98
CA LEU A 127 -17.62 7.24 0.27
C LEU A 127 -18.33 6.57 -0.92
N TYR A 128 -17.68 5.64 -1.61
CA TYR A 128 -18.31 4.85 -2.66
C TYR A 128 -19.49 4.02 -2.09
N TYR A 129 -19.27 3.28 -1.01
CA TYR A 129 -20.33 2.48 -0.38
C TYR A 129 -21.40 3.35 0.28
N LEU A 130 -21.03 4.51 0.84
CA LEU A 130 -21.99 5.48 1.37
C LEU A 130 -22.87 6.06 0.26
N GLY A 131 -22.29 6.38 -0.90
CA GLY A 131 -23.03 6.83 -2.07
C GLY A 131 -23.96 5.75 -2.62
N LEU A 132 -23.47 4.52 -2.74
CA LEU A 132 -24.26 3.37 -3.19
C LEU A 132 -25.42 3.08 -2.23
N ALA A 133 -25.18 3.14 -0.92
CA ALA A 133 -26.21 3.03 0.10
C ALA A 133 -27.24 4.18 -0.01
N GLY A 134 -26.77 5.41 -0.21
CA GLY A 134 -27.63 6.57 -0.42
C GLY A 134 -28.56 6.39 -1.63
N VAL A 135 -28.03 5.95 -2.76
CA VAL A 135 -28.83 5.66 -3.97
C VAL A 135 -29.84 4.56 -3.71
N ALA A 136 -29.44 3.48 -3.05
CA ALA A 136 -30.35 2.38 -2.72
C ALA A 136 -31.49 2.84 -1.80
N VAL A 137 -31.18 3.64 -0.77
CA VAL A 137 -32.18 4.22 0.15
C VAL A 137 -33.12 5.18 -0.58
N SER A 138 -32.59 6.06 -1.43
CA SER A 138 -33.40 6.99 -2.23
C SER A 138 -34.36 6.24 -3.16
N LEU A 139 -33.88 5.18 -3.82
CA LEU A 139 -34.70 4.35 -4.70
C LEU A 139 -35.80 3.61 -3.92
N LEU A 140 -35.46 3.06 -2.75
CA LEU A 140 -36.42 2.38 -1.87
C LEU A 140 -37.52 3.34 -1.41
N LEU A 141 -37.16 4.56 -0.98
CA LEU A 141 -38.13 5.58 -0.60
C LEU A 141 -39.02 6.00 -1.77
N ALA A 142 -38.45 6.19 -2.96
CA ALA A 142 -39.21 6.57 -4.15
C ALA A 142 -40.28 5.53 -4.53
N VAL A 143 -39.94 4.24 -4.42
CA VAL A 143 -40.88 3.12 -4.62
C VAL A 143 -41.91 3.06 -3.50
N ALA A 144 -41.49 3.19 -2.24
CA ALA A 144 -42.38 3.11 -1.08
C ALA A 144 -43.45 4.21 -1.05
N THR A 145 -43.12 5.42 -1.53
CA THR A 145 -44.07 6.55 -1.61
C THR A 145 -44.90 6.56 -2.89
N GLY A 146 -44.71 5.60 -3.80
CA GLY A 146 -45.44 5.54 -5.07
C GLY A 146 -45.09 6.68 -6.03
N THR A 147 -43.83 7.13 -6.03
CA THR A 147 -43.38 8.27 -6.83
C THR A 147 -43.60 8.01 -8.34
N PRO A 148 -44.22 8.95 -9.08
CA PRO A 148 -44.43 8.81 -10.52
C PRO A 148 -43.09 8.54 -11.26
N GLY A 149 -43.06 7.50 -12.10
CA GLY A 149 -41.85 7.02 -12.77
C GLY A 149 -41.25 5.75 -12.17
N PHE A 150 -41.57 5.41 -10.92
CA PHE A 150 -41.11 4.18 -10.25
C PHE A 150 -42.24 3.19 -9.94
N ALA A 151 -43.46 3.46 -10.42
CA ALA A 151 -44.66 2.67 -10.13
C ALA A 151 -44.64 1.22 -10.67
N ALA A 152 -43.75 0.92 -11.61
CA ALA A 152 -43.57 -0.43 -12.15
C ALA A 152 -42.63 -1.30 -11.29
N LEU A 153 -41.91 -0.70 -10.33
CA LEU A 153 -40.98 -1.41 -9.46
C LEU A 153 -41.68 -1.76 -8.16
N ALA A 154 -41.53 -3.02 -7.74
CA ALA A 154 -41.94 -3.47 -6.43
C ALA A 154 -40.78 -3.33 -5.42
N PRO A 155 -41.07 -3.31 -4.11
CA PRO A 155 -40.03 -3.23 -3.09
C PRO A 155 -38.98 -4.35 -3.15
N HIS A 156 -39.36 -5.55 -3.62
CA HIS A 156 -38.43 -6.66 -3.79
C HIS A 156 -37.44 -6.45 -4.94
N ASP A 157 -37.83 -5.73 -6.00
CA ASP A 157 -36.94 -5.41 -7.12
C ASP A 157 -35.78 -4.51 -6.66
N VAL A 158 -36.08 -3.55 -5.78
CA VAL A 158 -35.08 -2.68 -5.15
C VAL A 158 -34.15 -3.49 -4.24
N GLY A 159 -34.69 -4.45 -3.49
CA GLY A 159 -33.91 -5.35 -2.66
C GLY A 159 -32.93 -6.20 -3.47
N ILE A 160 -33.41 -6.84 -4.55
CA ILE A 160 -32.59 -7.65 -5.46
C ILE A 160 -31.49 -6.79 -6.10
N PHE A 161 -31.84 -5.61 -6.60
CA PHE A 161 -30.88 -4.65 -7.15
C PHE A 161 -29.78 -4.28 -6.14
N THR A 162 -30.18 -3.94 -4.91
CA THR A 162 -29.25 -3.52 -3.86
C THR A 162 -28.29 -4.65 -3.50
N ILE A 163 -28.81 -5.85 -3.27
CA ILE A 163 -27.98 -7.04 -2.94
C ILE A 163 -27.00 -7.34 -4.09
N THR A 164 -27.47 -7.29 -5.33
CA THR A 164 -26.64 -7.57 -6.51
C THR A 164 -25.55 -6.51 -6.68
N ALA A 165 -25.88 -5.22 -6.53
CA ALA A 165 -24.93 -4.12 -6.67
C ALA A 165 -23.84 -4.18 -5.60
N PHE A 166 -24.21 -4.38 -4.33
CA PHE A 166 -23.25 -4.54 -3.24
C PHE A 166 -22.43 -5.82 -3.39
N GLY A 167 -23.03 -6.94 -3.81
CA GLY A 167 -22.33 -8.21 -4.02
C GLY A 167 -21.29 -8.13 -5.14
N VAL A 168 -21.66 -7.57 -6.29
CA VAL A 168 -20.73 -7.34 -7.41
C VAL A 168 -19.61 -6.37 -6.99
N SER A 169 -19.96 -5.26 -6.33
CA SER A 169 -18.95 -4.31 -5.85
C SER A 169 -17.99 -4.94 -4.84
N SER A 170 -18.50 -5.75 -3.91
CA SER A 170 -17.68 -6.47 -2.93
C SER A 170 -16.75 -7.47 -3.59
N MET A 171 -17.25 -8.23 -4.58
CA MET A 171 -16.44 -9.17 -5.35
C MET A 171 -15.34 -8.46 -6.15
N VAL A 172 -15.68 -7.36 -6.83
CA VAL A 172 -14.71 -6.53 -7.55
C VAL A 172 -13.67 -5.97 -6.59
N HIS A 173 -14.09 -5.45 -5.44
CA HIS A 173 -13.19 -4.95 -4.41
C HIS A 173 -12.25 -6.05 -3.90
N HIS A 174 -12.75 -7.26 -3.65
CA HIS A 174 -11.96 -8.41 -3.23
C HIS A 174 -10.92 -8.85 -4.28
N VAL A 175 -11.27 -8.79 -5.57
CA VAL A 175 -10.37 -9.18 -6.68
C VAL A 175 -9.35 -8.07 -7.00
N VAL A 176 -9.76 -6.81 -6.96
CA VAL A 176 -8.90 -5.65 -7.25
C VAL A 176 -7.95 -5.37 -6.09
N GLY A 177 -8.41 -5.51 -4.83
CA GLY A 177 -7.57 -5.36 -3.64
C GLY A 177 -6.40 -6.34 -3.60
N ARG A 178 -6.52 -7.51 -4.25
CA ARG A 178 -5.42 -8.48 -4.36
C ARG A 178 -4.30 -8.06 -5.33
N ARG A 179 -4.50 -7.04 -6.18
CA ARG A 179 -3.53 -6.60 -7.20
C ARG A 179 -2.59 -5.47 -6.78
N THR A 180 -2.71 -4.96 -5.55
CA THR A 180 -1.89 -3.85 -5.03
C THR A 180 -0.87 -4.28 -3.98
N ARG A 181 -0.51 -5.57 -3.95
CA ARG A 181 0.53 -6.09 -3.04
C ARG A 181 1.93 -5.73 -3.57
N LEU A 182 2.67 -4.92 -2.83
CA LEU A 182 4.11 -4.72 -3.07
C LEU A 182 4.82 -6.09 -3.05
N GLY A 183 5.64 -6.36 -4.07
CA GLY A 183 6.43 -7.59 -4.18
C GLY A 183 5.83 -8.71 -5.05
N ASN A 184 4.59 -8.60 -5.54
CA ASN A 184 3.99 -9.65 -6.40
C ASN A 184 4.26 -9.47 -7.90
N THR A 185 5.00 -8.45 -8.32
CA THR A 185 5.18 -8.07 -9.73
C THR A 185 6.64 -7.77 -10.04
N GLU A 186 7.04 -7.88 -11.31
CA GLU A 186 8.43 -7.70 -11.73
C GLU A 186 8.96 -6.27 -11.61
N GLN A 187 8.07 -5.27 -11.56
CA GLN A 187 8.43 -3.87 -11.39
C GLN A 187 7.64 -3.26 -10.22
N PRO A 188 8.23 -2.29 -9.49
CA PRO A 188 7.52 -1.52 -8.49
C PRO A 188 6.25 -0.88 -9.06
N PRO A 189 5.19 -0.72 -8.25
CA PRO A 189 3.92 -0.13 -8.69
C PRO A 189 4.08 1.25 -9.35
N GLU A 190 5.10 2.03 -8.96
CA GLU A 190 5.37 3.36 -9.48
C GLU A 190 5.88 3.41 -10.93
N LEU A 191 6.37 2.29 -11.46
CA LEU A 191 6.92 2.20 -12.82
C LEU A 191 5.94 1.63 -13.84
N ARG A 192 4.80 1.11 -13.38
CA ARG A 192 3.74 0.64 -14.26
C ARG A 192 3.14 1.85 -14.99
N LYS A 193 3.42 1.99 -16.28
CA LYS A 193 2.67 2.90 -17.15
C LYS A 193 1.18 2.53 -17.04
N ARG A 194 0.34 3.54 -16.80
CA ARG A 194 -1.11 3.46 -17.00
C ARG A 194 -1.31 3.26 -18.51
N ASP A 195 -1.45 2.01 -18.92
CA ASP A 195 -2.03 1.68 -20.23
C ASP A 195 -3.56 1.87 -20.19
#